data_AF-A0A7V1BTW9-F1
#
_entry.id   AF-A0A7V1BTW9-F1
#
_cell.length_a   1.000
_cell.length_b   1.000
_cell.length_c   1.000
_cell.angle_alpha   90.00
_cell.angle_beta   90.00
_cell.angle_gamma   90.00
#
_symmetry.space_group_name_H-M   'P 1'
#
loop_
_entity.id
_entity.type
_entity.pdbx_description
1 polymer ?
#
loop_
_entity_poly.entity_id
_entity_poly.type
_entity_poly.pdbx_seq_one_letter_code
_entity_poly.pdbx_strand_id
1 'polypeptide(L)' 'LGVMVLVAAEHLCMSMRGIRSPGTQTVTSAVRGIFRSNAATRAEVLSVINARSDI' A
#
# COMPACT_ATOMS: atom_id res chain seq x y z
N LEU A 1 15.94 -12.38 7.15
CA LEU A 1 15.24 -12.42 5.84
C LEU A 1 13.77 -12.05 6.03
N GLY A 2 13.15 -11.38 5.06
CA GLY A 2 11.74 -10.99 5.15
C GLY A 2 11.23 -10.47 3.81
N VAL A 3 9.92 -10.31 3.71
CA VAL A 3 9.25 -9.75 2.52
C VAL A 3 8.17 -8.77 2.95
N MET A 4 8.03 -7.70 2.18
CA MET A 4 6.99 -6.70 2.29
C MET A 4 6.36 -6.51 0.92
N VAL A 5 5.03 -6.53 0.86
CA VAL A 5 4.24 -6.27 -0.35
C VAL A 5 3.29 -5.12 -0.05
N LEU A 6 3.18 -4.18 -0.98
CA LEU A 6 2.22 -3.08 -0.95
C LEU A 6 1.45 -3.07 -2.27
N VAL A 7 0.13 -2.89 -2.20
CA VAL A 7 -0.75 -2.80 -3.35
C VAL A 7 -1.61 -1.55 -3.17
N ALA A 8 -1.55 -0.66 -4.15
CA ALA A 8 -2.43 0.50 -4.26
C ALA A 8 -3.24 0.36 -5.55
N ALA A 9 -4.56 0.48 -5.42
CA ALA A 9 -5.46 0.37 -6.56
C ALA A 9 -6.77 1.13 -6.31
N GLU A 10 -7.35 1.62 -7.41
CA GLU A 10 -8.72 2.12 -7.41
C GLU A 10 -9.70 0.98 -7.68
N HIS A 11 -10.74 0.89 -6.86
CA HIS A 11 -11.79 -0.10 -7.02
C HIS A 11 -12.87 0.44 -7.96
N LEU A 12 -12.84 0.00 -9.21
CA LEU A 12 -13.81 0.39 -10.25
C LEU A 12 -15.27 0.12 -9.86
N CYS A 13 -15.53 -0.87 -9.02
CA CYS A 13 -16.87 -1.11 -8.48
C CYS A 13 -17.36 0.00 -7.53
N MET A 14 -16.47 0.75 -6.88
CA MET A 14 -16.78 1.92 -6.05
C MET A 14 -16.81 3.21 -6.87
N SER A 15 -16.01 3.29 -7.93
CA SER A 15 -15.90 4.49 -8.76
C SER A 15 -17.03 4.61 -9.79
N MET A 16 -17.38 3.51 -10.46
CA MET A 16 -18.37 3.50 -11.56
C MET A 16 -19.73 2.93 -11.16
N ARG A 17 -19.78 2.17 -10.06
CA ARG A 17 -20.98 1.50 -9.56
C ARG A 17 -21.17 1.85 -8.07
N GLY A 18 -22.32 1.53 -7.51
CA GLY A 18 -22.60 1.75 -6.08
C GLY A 18 -22.42 3.21 -5.63
N ILE A 19 -21.55 3.43 -4.65
CA ILE A 19 -21.31 4.71 -3.96
C ILE A 19 -20.76 5.83 -4.87
N ARG A 20 -20.21 5.49 -6.05
CA ARG A 20 -19.67 6.44 -7.06
C ARG A 20 -18.68 7.44 -6.47
N SER A 21 -17.60 6.94 -5.88
CA SER A 21 -16.52 7.75 -5.31
C SER A 21 -15.22 7.63 -6.14
N PRO A 22 -15.15 8.31 -7.30
CA PRO A 22 -13.98 8.24 -8.18
C PRO A 22 -12.73 8.83 -7.52
N GLY A 23 -11.57 8.26 -7.84
CA GLY A 23 -10.29 8.67 -7.26
C GLY A 23 -10.03 8.11 -5.86
N THR A 24 -10.96 7.32 -5.30
CA THR A 24 -10.71 6.61 -4.05
C THR A 24 -9.71 5.47 -4.29
N GLN A 25 -8.51 5.59 -3.72
CA GLN A 25 -7.52 4.53 -3.70
C GLN A 25 -7.59 3.72 -2.42
N THR A 26 -7.53 2.40 -2.56
CA THR A 26 -7.36 1.47 -1.45
C THR A 26 -5.91 1.01 -1.43
N VAL A 27 -5.24 1.20 -0.29
CA VAL A 27 -3.87 0.74 -0.08
C VAL A 27 -3.86 -0.41 0.92
N THR A 28 -3.26 -1.53 0.54
CA THR A 28 -3.11 -2.71 1.40
C THR A 28 -1.66 -3.17 1.44
N SER A 29 -1.27 -3.81 2.54
CA SER A 29 0.08 -4.34 2.68
C SER A 29 0.11 -5.69 3.38
N ALA A 30 1.14 -6.48 3.05
CA ALA A 30 1.42 -7.76 3.69
C ALA A 30 2.90 -7.83 4.05
N VAL A 31 3.18 -8.00 5.35
CA VAL A 31 4.55 -8.08 5.89
C VAL A 31 4.84 -9.43 6.53
N ARG A 32 6.04 -9.96 6.28
CA ARG A 32 6.59 -11.20 6.85
C ARG A 32 8.09 -11.04 7.17
N GLY A 33 8.57 -11.80 8.15
CA GLY A 33 9.98 -11.77 8.58
C GLY A 33 10.38 -10.42 9.19
N ILE A 34 11.61 -9.96 8.87
CA ILE A 34 12.22 -8.77 9.50
C ILE A 34 11.37 -7.49 9.37
N PHE A 35 10.60 -7.33 8.28
CA PHE A 35 9.73 -6.16 8.08
C PHE A 35 8.49 -6.17 8.99
N ARG A 36 8.15 -7.30 9.61
CA ARG A 36 7.08 -7.38 10.61
C ARG A 36 7.61 -6.97 11.99
N SER A 37 8.75 -7.52 12.39
CA SER A 37 9.32 -7.33 13.73
C SER A 37 10.12 -6.03 13.90
N ASN A 38 10.73 -5.50 12.83
CA ASN A 38 11.51 -4.28 12.88
C ASN A 38 10.76 -3.11 12.20
N ALA A 39 10.38 -2.11 13.00
CA ALA A 39 9.68 -0.93 12.52
C ALA A 39 10.58 0.02 11.70
N ALA A 40 11.88 0.12 12.02
CA ALA A 40 12.81 1.00 11.32
C ALA A 40 13.02 0.56 9.86
N THR A 41 13.29 -0.73 9.65
CA THR A 41 13.43 -1.31 8.29
C THR A 41 12.13 -1.20 7.49
N ARG A 42 10.97 -1.29 8.15
CA ARG A 42 9.67 -1.06 7.50
C ARG A 42 9.49 0.41 7.09
N ALA A 43 9.90 1.34 7.94
CA ALA A 43 9.82 2.78 7.65
C ALA A 43 10.71 3.18 6.46
N GLU A 44 11.91 2.61 6.36
CA GLU A 44 12.80 2.83 5.21
C GLU A 44 12.17 2.39 3.88
N VAL A 45 11.49 1.24 3.85
CA VAL A 45 10.82 0.78 2.63
C VAL A 45 9.63 1.69 2.27
N LEU A 46 8.81 2.06 3.25
CA LEU A 46 7.66 2.93 3.02
C LEU A 46 8.07 4.33 2.53
N SER A 47 9.18 4.88 3.05
CA SER A 47 9.68 6.18 2.58
C SER A 47 10.15 6.12 1.13
N VAL A 48 10.81 5.03 0.72
CA VAL A 48 11.26 4.84 -0.66
C VAL A 48 10.07 4.66 -1.62
N ILE A 49 9.04 3.93 -1.21
CA ILE A 49 7.82 3.74 -2.02
C ILE A 49 7.10 5.08 -2.20
N ASN A 50 6.84 5.83 -1.13
CA ASN A 50 6.16 7.12 -1.20
C ASN A 50 6.95 8.16 -2.01
N ALA A 51 8.28 8.06 -2.06
CA ALA A 51 9.11 8.95 -2.88
C ALA A 51 9.07 8.63 -4.38
N ARG A 52 8.63 7.42 -4.77
CA ARG A 52 8.66 6.94 -6.16
C ARG A 52 7.30 6.76 -6.81
N SER A 53 6.25 6.70 -6.00
CA SER A 53 4.87 6.49 -6.44
C SER A 53 3.96 7.41 -5.66
N ASP A 54 3.18 8.23 -6.37
CA ASP A 54 2.20 9.18 -5.82
C ASP A 54 0.97 8.45 -5.26
N ILE A 55 1.19 7.54 -4.31
CA ILE A 55 0.17 6.83 -3.53
C ILE A 55 -0.23 7.67 -2.32
#